data_AF-A0A8S9TY60-F1
#
_entry.id   AF-A0A8S9TY60-F1
#
_cell.length_a   1.000
_cell.length_b   1.000
_cell.length_c   1.000
_cell.angle_alpha   90.00
_cell.angle_beta   90.00
_cell.angle_gamma   90.00
#
_symmetry.space_group_name_H-M   'P 1'
#
loop_
_entity.id
_entity.type
_entity.pdbx_description
1 polymer ?
#
loop_
_entity_poly.entity_id
_entity_poly.type
_entity_poly.pdbx_seq_one_letter_code
_entity_poly.pdbx_strand_id
1 'polypeptide(L)'
;MLHGHRFQQLVVDVAAHGVPHILNSPRESDTPPARAHRSATLHERALLRSLAEGQSSGTYWGIDLPVALRWSEVRFSPFGCVPKNNIDLSEEARLIHDLSHPGDSSTNDRSTYTRRTARP
;
A
#
# COMPACT_ATOMS: atom_id res chain seq x y z
N MET A 1 -7.12 18.06 20.05
CA MET A 1 -6.73 16.87 19.26
C MET A 1 -5.89 15.97 20.16
N LEU A 2 -6.29 14.71 20.38
CA LEU A 2 -5.58 13.64 21.12
C LEU A 2 -5.09 13.88 22.58
N HIS A 3 -5.48 14.97 23.26
CA HIS A 3 -5.05 15.26 24.63
C HIS A 3 -5.30 14.08 25.59
N GLY A 4 -4.25 13.63 26.28
CA GLY A 4 -4.31 12.54 27.26
C GLY A 4 -4.28 11.12 26.66
N HIS A 5 -4.21 10.99 25.34
CA HIS A 5 -4.09 9.68 24.70
C HIS A 5 -2.65 9.17 24.81
N ARG A 6 -2.46 7.92 25.27
CA ARG A 6 -1.14 7.31 25.48
C ARG A 6 -0.22 7.28 24.24
N PHE A 7 -0.80 7.39 23.04
CA PHE A 7 -0.07 7.42 21.79
C PHE A 7 -0.03 8.81 21.13
N GLN A 8 -0.38 9.88 21.85
CA GLN A 8 -0.42 11.25 21.30
C GLN A 8 0.90 11.61 20.60
N GLN A 9 2.04 11.37 21.26
CA GLN A 9 3.35 11.69 20.69
C GLN A 9 3.65 10.84 19.44
N LEU A 10 3.34 9.54 19.47
CA LEU A 10 3.52 8.66 18.32
C LEU A 10 2.73 9.13 17.10
N VAL A 11 1.48 9.55 17.29
CA VAL A 11 0.64 10.05 16.18
C VAL A 11 1.20 11.35 15.62
N VAL A 12 1.68 12.26 16.48
CA VAL A 12 2.35 13.50 16.04
C VAL A 12 3.60 13.18 15.24
N ASP A 13 4.45 12.27 15.72
CA ASP A 13 5.69 11.88 15.05
C ASP A 13 5.42 11.23 13.69
N VAL A 14 4.43 10.35 13.59
CA VAL A 14 4.02 9.72 12.31
C VAL A 14 3.44 10.74 11.35
N ALA A 15 2.63 11.69 11.83
CA ALA A 15 2.07 12.74 10.98
C ALA A 15 3.17 13.69 10.44
N ALA A 16 4.18 13.99 11.26
CA ALA A 16 5.27 14.89 10.89
C ALA A 16 6.35 14.24 10.02
N HIS A 17 6.61 12.94 10.20
CA HIS A 17 7.78 12.27 9.63
C HIS A 17 7.45 11.02 8.81
N GLY A 18 6.18 10.61 8.75
CA GLY A 18 5.79 9.33 8.19
C GLY A 18 6.19 8.15 9.08
N VAL A 19 5.90 6.93 8.61
CA VAL A 19 6.34 5.68 9.25
C VAL A 19 7.61 5.21 8.54
N PRO A 20 8.78 5.21 9.21
CA PRO A 20 9.98 4.63 8.61
C PRO A 20 9.85 3.11 8.57
N HIS A 21 10.07 2.53 7.39
CA HIS A 21 10.17 1.09 7.21
C HIS A 21 11.62 0.72 6.90
N ILE A 22 12.20 -0.18 7.69
CA ILE A 22 13.47 -0.80 7.33
C ILE A 22 13.15 -2.12 6.65
N LEU A 23 13.58 -2.26 5.40
CA LEU A 23 13.51 -3.53 4.70
C LEU A 23 14.71 -4.39 5.14
N ASN A 24 14.43 -5.56 5.68
CA ASN A 24 15.40 -6.36 6.46
C ASN A 24 16.42 -7.11 5.58
N SER A 25 16.29 -7.06 4.26
CA SER A 25 17.20 -7.71 3.31
C SER A 25 16.97 -7.18 1.89
N PRO A 26 17.98 -7.17 1.00
CA PRO A 26 17.72 -7.15 -0.43
C PRO A 26 16.82 -8.36 -0.75
N ARG A 27 15.61 -8.09 -1.22
CA ARG A 27 14.72 -9.13 -1.77
C ARG A 27 14.98 -9.17 -3.27
N GLU A 28 15.02 -10.37 -3.83
CA GLU A 28 15.07 -10.56 -5.29
C GLU A 28 14.03 -9.70 -5.99
N SER A 29 14.33 -9.26 -7.21
CA SER A 29 13.35 -8.53 -8.01
C SER A 29 12.08 -9.36 -8.13
N ASP A 30 10.95 -8.69 -7.99
CA ASP A 30 9.67 -9.36 -8.14
C ASP A 30 9.54 -9.91 -9.56
N THR A 31 9.09 -11.16 -9.66
CA THR A 31 8.53 -11.69 -10.91
C THR A 31 7.19 -10.99 -11.19
N PRO A 32 6.55 -11.19 -12.35
CA PRO A 32 5.28 -10.54 -12.67
C PRO A 32 4.28 -10.57 -11.50
N PRO A 33 3.52 -9.48 -11.29
CA PRO A 33 2.66 -9.31 -10.13
C PRO A 33 1.67 -10.46 -9.96
N ALA A 34 1.46 -10.87 -8.71
CA ALA A 34 0.42 -11.82 -8.36
C ALA A 34 -0.96 -11.27 -8.76
N ARG A 35 -1.91 -12.18 -8.99
CA ARG A 35 -3.27 -11.80 -9.38
C ARG A 35 -3.90 -10.94 -8.28
N ALA A 36 -4.62 -9.90 -8.71
CA ALA A 36 -5.43 -9.09 -7.80
C ALA A 36 -6.43 -9.95 -7.01
N HIS A 37 -6.84 -9.44 -5.85
CA HIS A 37 -7.87 -10.09 -5.03
C HIS A 37 -9.18 -10.25 -5.81
N ARG A 38 -9.97 -11.26 -5.44
CA ARG A 38 -11.25 -11.54 -6.10
C ARG A 38 -12.17 -10.30 -6.09
N SER A 39 -12.15 -9.50 -5.04
CA SER A 39 -12.93 -8.25 -4.97
C SER A 39 -12.52 -7.25 -6.05
N ALA A 40 -11.22 -7.09 -6.31
CA ALA A 40 -10.73 -6.21 -7.38
C ALA A 40 -11.08 -6.74 -8.77
N THR A 41 -11.01 -8.06 -8.98
CA THR A 41 -11.43 -8.66 -10.26
C THR A 41 -12.93 -8.54 -10.49
N LEU A 42 -13.76 -8.73 -9.47
CA LEU A 42 -15.23 -8.62 -9.60
C LEU A 42 -15.69 -7.17 -9.82
N HIS A 43 -14.93 -6.19 -9.33
CA HIS A 43 -15.26 -4.77 -9.42
C HIS A 43 -14.24 -3.99 -10.27
N GLU A 44 -13.76 -4.59 -11.36
CA GLU A 44 -12.73 -4.03 -12.24
C GLU A 44 -13.06 -2.61 -12.73
N ARG A 45 -14.33 -2.32 -13.03
CA ARG A 45 -14.76 -0.97 -13.45
C ARG A 45 -14.49 0.08 -12.38
N ALA A 46 -14.82 -0.22 -11.13
CA ALA A 46 -14.55 0.67 -10.01
C ALA A 46 -13.04 0.82 -9.78
N LEU A 47 -12.28 -0.28 -9.89
CA LEU A 47 -10.81 -0.26 -9.84
C LEU A 47 -10.22 0.69 -10.89
N LEU A 48 -10.59 0.53 -12.15
CA LEU A 48 -10.07 1.35 -13.25
C LEU A 48 -10.45 2.82 -13.09
N ARG A 49 -11.67 3.13 -12.63
CA ARG A 49 -12.10 4.50 -12.32
C ARG A 49 -11.23 5.11 -11.24
N SER A 50 -11.05 4.42 -10.11
CA SER A 50 -10.21 4.92 -9.01
C SER A 50 -8.75 5.10 -9.40
N LEU A 51 -8.21 4.22 -10.25
CA LEU A 51 -6.85 4.38 -10.79
C LEU A 51 -6.75 5.62 -11.69
N ALA A 52 -7.71 5.82 -12.59
CA ALA A 52 -7.75 6.97 -13.49
C ALA A 52 -7.88 8.30 -12.71
N GLU A 53 -8.75 8.34 -11.70
CA GLU A 53 -8.89 9.49 -10.80
C GLU A 53 -7.59 9.77 -10.04
N GLY A 54 -6.97 8.71 -9.49
CA GLY A 54 -5.68 8.82 -8.81
C GLY A 54 -4.55 9.30 -9.72
N GLN A 55 -4.53 8.88 -10.99
CA GLN A 55 -3.60 9.41 -11.99
C GLN A 55 -3.88 10.88 -12.31
N SER A 56 -5.14 11.24 -12.56
CA SER A 56 -5.54 12.61 -12.89
C SER A 56 -5.23 13.61 -11.77
N SER A 57 -5.27 13.16 -10.51
CA SER A 57 -4.93 13.96 -9.33
C SER A 57 -3.44 13.98 -9.00
N GLY A 58 -2.59 13.26 -9.75
CA GLY A 58 -1.17 13.13 -9.48
C GLY A 58 -0.84 12.23 -8.28
N THR A 59 -1.80 11.48 -7.77
CA THR A 59 -1.65 10.55 -6.65
C THR A 59 -1.02 9.23 -7.09
N TYR A 60 -1.30 8.79 -8.32
CA TYR A 60 -0.76 7.55 -8.89
C TYR A 60 0.03 7.81 -10.18
N TRP A 61 1.10 7.05 -10.37
CA TRP A 61 1.86 7.04 -11.61
C TRP A 61 1.68 5.69 -12.32
N GLY A 62 1.32 5.72 -13.62
CA GLY A 62 1.28 4.54 -14.47
C GLY A 62 2.65 4.26 -15.07
N ILE A 63 3.14 3.02 -14.92
CA ILE A 63 4.44 2.58 -15.43
C ILE A 63 4.22 1.28 -16.21
N ASP A 64 4.85 1.17 -17.38
CA ASP A 64 4.82 -0.07 -18.15
C ASP A 64 5.46 -1.22 -17.37
N LEU A 65 4.79 -2.37 -17.36
CA LEU A 65 5.24 -3.53 -16.59
C LEU A 65 6.69 -3.95 -16.93
N PRO A 66 7.14 -4.00 -18.21
CA PRO A 66 8.54 -4.31 -18.52
C PRO A 66 9.54 -3.29 -17.97
N VAL A 67 9.15 -2.02 -17.79
CA VAL A 67 9.99 -0.99 -17.16
C VAL A 67 10.07 -1.25 -15.67
N ALA A 68 8.92 -1.46 -15.01
CA ALA A 68 8.85 -1.74 -13.58
C ALA A 68 9.66 -2.99 -13.19
N LEU A 69 9.61 -4.05 -14.01
CA LEU A 69 10.38 -5.30 -13.78
C LEU A 69 11.90 -5.12 -13.87
N ARG A 70 12.39 -4.02 -14.47
CA ARG A 70 13.83 -3.69 -14.48
C ARG A 70 14.29 -2.95 -13.23
N TRP A 71 13.37 -2.47 -12.40
CA TRP A 71 13.68 -1.77 -11.16
C TRP A 71 13.61 -2.73 -9.99
N SER A 72 14.78 -3.15 -9.49
CA SER A 72 14.90 -4.11 -8.39
C SER A 72 14.28 -3.64 -7.07
N GLU A 73 14.03 -2.34 -6.96
CA GLU A 73 13.48 -1.64 -5.81
C GLU A 73 11.95 -1.66 -5.79
N VAL A 74 11.29 -1.90 -6.93
CA VAL A 74 9.82 -1.93 -7.03
C VAL A 74 9.28 -3.22 -6.44
N ARG A 75 8.23 -3.07 -5.62
CA ARG A 75 7.48 -4.19 -5.03
C ARG A 75 6.05 -4.16 -5.50
N PHE A 76 5.56 -5.29 -6.01
CA PHE A 76 4.18 -5.42 -6.43
C PHE A 76 3.31 -5.91 -5.28
N SER A 77 2.20 -5.22 -5.06
CA SER A 77 1.17 -5.63 -4.11
C SER A 77 -0.16 -5.75 -4.85
N PRO A 78 -0.88 -6.88 -4.71
CA PRO A 78 -2.19 -7.06 -5.32
C PRO A 78 -3.18 -5.99 -4.82
N PHE A 79 -4.03 -5.52 -5.74
CA PHE A 79 -5.16 -4.67 -5.36
C PHE A 79 -6.30 -5.51 -4.78
N GLY A 80 -6.98 -4.93 -3.80
CA GLY A 80 -8.33 -5.29 -3.37
C GLY A 80 -9.27 -4.09 -3.49
N CYS A 81 -10.56 -4.36 -3.60
CA CYS A 81 -11.62 -3.35 -3.52
C CYS A 81 -12.41 -3.55 -2.23
N VAL A 82 -12.62 -2.45 -1.49
CA VAL A 82 -13.49 -2.43 -0.30
C VAL A 82 -14.55 -1.32 -0.41
N PRO A 83 -15.75 -1.51 0.15
CA PRO A 83 -16.84 -0.54 0.01
C PRO A 83 -16.47 0.84 0.58
N LYS A 84 -16.93 1.91 -0.07
CA LYS A 84 -16.99 3.24 0.53
C LYS A 84 -18.36 3.38 1.22
N ASN A 85 -18.40 3.95 2.43
CA ASN A 85 -19.58 3.98 3.29
C ASN A 85 -20.90 4.23 2.53
N ASN A 86 -21.83 3.27 2.60
CA ASN A 86 -23.15 3.30 1.97
C ASN A 86 -23.17 3.48 0.44
N ILE A 87 -22.06 3.19 -0.25
CA ILE A 87 -21.97 3.20 -1.70
C ILE A 87 -21.66 1.79 -2.17
N ASP A 88 -22.36 1.35 -3.22
CA ASP A 88 -22.12 0.06 -3.84
C ASP A 88 -20.70 -0.01 -4.42
N LEU A 89 -20.02 -1.14 -4.21
CA LEU A 89 -18.67 -1.40 -4.73
C LEU A 89 -18.55 -1.26 -6.25
N SER A 90 -19.65 -1.50 -6.97
CA SER A 90 -19.73 -1.32 -8.43
C SER A 90 -19.75 0.15 -8.86
N GLU A 91 -20.16 1.05 -7.96
CA GLU A 91 -20.22 2.50 -8.18
C GLU A 91 -18.95 3.18 -7.69
N GLU A 92 -18.50 2.86 -6.48
CA GLU A 92 -17.30 3.40 -5.89
C GLU A 92 -16.64 2.43 -4.90
N ALA A 93 -15.34 2.18 -5.09
CA ALA A 93 -14.54 1.34 -4.22
C ALA A 93 -13.34 2.10 -3.68
N ARG A 94 -12.94 1.79 -2.44
CA ARG A 94 -11.61 2.15 -1.97
C ARG A 94 -10.65 1.05 -2.39
N LEU A 95 -9.55 1.46 -3.02
CA LEU A 95 -8.46 0.56 -3.33
C LEU A 95 -7.65 0.29 -2.07
N ILE A 96 -7.36 -0.99 -1.84
CA ILE A 96 -6.43 -1.41 -0.80
C ILE A 96 -5.30 -2.21 -1.44
N HIS A 97 -4.11 -2.03 -0.92
CA HIS A 97 -2.94 -2.84 -1.26
C HIS A 97 -2.85 -4.00 -0.27
N ASP A 98 -2.76 -5.22 -0.79
CA ASP A 98 -2.42 -6.38 0.04
C ASP A 98 -0.91 -6.45 0.26
N LEU A 99 -0.45 -5.82 1.33
CA LEU A 99 0.96 -5.81 1.72
C LEU A 99 1.42 -7.12 2.40
N SER A 100 0.49 -8.07 2.60
CA SER A 100 0.75 -9.37 3.22
C SER A 100 0.97 -10.51 2.21
N HIS A 101 0.87 -10.21 0.92
CA HIS A 101 1.10 -11.17 -0.15
C HIS A 101 2.43 -10.90 -0.90
N PRO A 102 3.10 -11.96 -1.40
CA PRO A 102 2.94 -13.37 -1.04
C PRO A 102 3.55 -13.67 0.33
N GLY A 103 3.02 -14.69 1.03
CA GLY A 103 3.55 -15.09 2.34
C GLY A 103 5.05 -15.38 2.29
N ASP A 104 5.75 -15.04 3.38
CA ASP A 104 7.20 -15.19 3.59
C ASP A 104 8.11 -14.24 2.77
N SER A 105 7.51 -13.45 1.88
CA SER A 105 8.24 -12.45 1.10
C SER A 105 7.47 -11.16 0.86
N SER A 106 6.35 -10.99 1.56
CA SER A 106 5.50 -9.80 1.49
C SER A 106 6.22 -8.56 2.03
N THR A 107 5.72 -7.37 1.70
CA THR A 107 6.23 -6.12 2.29
C THR A 107 6.15 -6.16 3.81
N ASN A 108 5.09 -6.74 4.36
CA ASN A 108 4.94 -6.89 5.81
C ASN A 108 5.99 -7.84 6.40
N ASP A 109 6.24 -8.99 5.77
CA ASP A 109 7.24 -9.95 6.26
C ASP A 109 8.68 -9.42 6.14
N ARG A 110 8.91 -8.54 5.16
CA ARG A 110 10.23 -7.97 4.87
C ARG A 110 10.48 -6.61 5.50
N SER A 111 9.52 -6.04 6.24
CA SER A 111 9.70 -4.78 6.95
C SER A 111 9.76 -5.00 8.45
N THR A 112 10.71 -4.34 9.12
CA THR A 112 10.63 -4.11 10.57
C THR A 112 10.32 -2.65 10.84
N TYR A 113 9.65 -2.41 11.96
CA TYR A 113 9.54 -1.08 12.53
C TYR A 113 10.75 -0.83 13.44
N THR A 114 11.52 0.21 13.16
CA THR A 114 12.42 0.76 14.17
C THR A 114 11.61 1.58 15.16
N ARG A 115 11.51 1.10 16.41
CA ARG A 115 11.32 2.05 17.51
C ARG A 115 12.53 2.96 17.48
N ARG A 116 12.34 4.25 17.12
CA ARG A 116 13.25 5.28 17.61
C ARG A 116 13.23 5.12 19.12
N THR A 117 14.27 4.53 19.69
CA THR A 117 14.50 4.59 21.12
C THR A 117 14.52 6.08 21.44
N ALA A 118 13.58 6.53 22.26
CA ALA A 118 13.71 7.84 22.89
C ALA A 118 15.10 7.84 23.53
N ARG A 119 15.97 8.75 23.09
CA ARG A 119 17.23 8.97 23.80
C ARG A 119 16.88 9.32 25.26
N PRO A 120 17.68 8.82 26.22
CA PRO A 120 17.48 9.14 27.63
C PRO A 120 17.55 10.65 27.88
#